data_AF-A0A0C9YPH9-F1
#
_entry.id   AF-A0A0C9YPH9-F1
#
_cell.length_a   1.000
_cell.length_b   1.000
_cell.length_c   1.000
_cell.angle_alpha   90.00
_cell.angle_beta   90.00
_cell.angle_gamma   90.00
#
_symmetry.space_group_name_H-M   'P 1'
#
loop_
_entity.id
_entity.type
_entity.pdbx_description
1 polymer ?
#
loop_
_entity_poly.entity_id
_entity_poly.type
_entity_poly.pdbx_seq_one_letter_code
_entity_poly.pdbx_strand_id
1 'polypeptide(L)'
;MCQLENHPLYQSGFGNEDLETCERIFSSSNNMAPLICHTSEFHWKQFLDLHFNQWDVDKYLELSAVHYPNPHPAELERFKRSKDLTDNNFESWHREELEYLKRCAGESDTTSIAAQYIELLEKLNFTEATYGSVTQVPYLTYTPAKFTSTAGLNESTWQGTNAINAKYASALWKYQLQLNVVANFEQQHNIIDRWTPLHHEYINAREYTKHRVFIHAVEELEGLVVQQMFELSKVNLAKMGYKMRKHISKAISRRSAAICTALEQYNKLAPRQRPLCPKLDYAEVIGYSLLGEFSLLKHSCYEVLEKPWALPDNREMMMKYYKLQRSQEEITRLNVEIRRLQAWVDFDGEKMKVAAQGFRDLGSSELASKMESMYAERVHVNDFHRAQLQKIYEMPGYTGCRPIGDQPRVTGDGTGDKDEEDGDNDNDNGEAFRLGDTLDRVLLY
;
A
#
# COMPACT_ATOMS: atom_id res chain seq x y z
N MET A 1 -0.26 -3.38 9.19
CA MET A 1 0.78 -4.10 9.95
C MET A 1 2.10 -4.15 9.19
N CYS A 2 2.19 -4.84 8.04
CA CYS A 2 3.43 -4.95 7.25
C CYS A 2 4.09 -3.59 6.93
N GLN A 3 3.32 -2.55 6.57
CA GLN A 3 3.88 -1.23 6.28
C GLN A 3 4.49 -0.55 7.52
N LEU A 4 3.88 -0.63 8.70
CA LEU A 4 4.47 -0.02 9.90
C LEU A 4 5.73 -0.76 10.36
N GLU A 5 5.81 -2.07 10.13
CA GLU A 5 6.96 -2.88 10.51
C GLU A 5 8.13 -2.81 9.50
N ASN A 6 7.80 -2.78 8.21
CA ASN A 6 8.78 -3.01 7.14
C ASN A 6 9.02 -1.83 6.21
N HIS A 7 8.26 -0.73 6.34
CA HIS A 7 8.47 0.41 5.46
C HIS A 7 9.81 1.09 5.79
N PRO A 8 10.66 1.42 4.79
CA PRO A 8 12.00 1.99 5.00
C PRO A 8 12.01 3.23 5.90
N LEU A 9 10.97 4.07 5.80
CA LEU A 9 10.77 5.23 6.67
C LEU A 9 10.88 4.92 8.18
N TYR A 10 10.36 3.77 8.62
CA TYR A 10 10.36 3.38 10.04
C TYR A 10 11.58 2.52 10.43
N GLN A 11 12.36 2.05 9.45
CA GLN A 11 13.55 1.23 9.68
C GLN A 11 14.83 2.06 9.64
N SER A 12 15.63 2.00 10.71
CA SER A 12 16.90 2.74 10.76
C SER A 12 17.93 2.14 9.82
N GLY A 13 18.70 3.01 9.17
CA GLY A 13 19.82 2.65 8.30
C GLY A 13 19.50 2.66 6.81
N PHE A 14 18.22 2.74 6.43
CA PHE A 14 17.82 2.82 5.02
C PHE A 14 17.95 4.23 4.43
N GLY A 15 18.10 5.26 5.26
CA GLY A 15 18.08 6.64 4.78
C GLY A 15 16.77 6.96 4.06
N ASN A 16 16.84 7.70 2.96
CA ASN A 16 15.66 8.07 2.16
C ASN A 16 15.39 7.10 0.99
N GLU A 17 16.01 5.92 1.01
CA GLU A 17 15.86 4.90 -0.03
C GLU A 17 14.43 4.33 -0.05
N ASP A 18 13.82 4.29 -1.24
CA ASP A 18 12.48 3.70 -1.45
C ASP A 18 12.51 2.20 -1.76
N LEU A 19 13.71 1.64 -2.01
CA LEU A 19 13.96 0.24 -2.41
C LEU A 19 13.25 -0.18 -3.70
N GLU A 20 12.81 0.77 -4.53
CA GLU A 20 12.10 0.51 -5.79
C GLU A 20 13.04 0.35 -6.99
N THR A 21 14.35 0.51 -6.81
CA THR A 21 15.33 0.49 -7.92
C THR A 21 15.20 -0.77 -8.78
N CYS A 22 15.13 -1.97 -8.17
CA CYS A 22 14.94 -3.21 -8.92
C CYS A 22 13.60 -3.24 -9.67
N GLU A 23 12.52 -2.78 -9.04
CA GLU A 23 11.20 -2.72 -9.67
C GLU A 23 11.21 -1.81 -10.90
N ARG A 24 11.84 -0.62 -10.79
CA ARG A 24 11.98 0.33 -11.90
C ARG A 24 12.76 -0.26 -13.06
N ILE A 25 13.85 -0.99 -12.78
CA ILE A 25 14.69 -1.66 -13.78
C ILE A 25 13.91 -2.76 -14.51
N PHE A 26 13.25 -3.65 -13.78
CA PHE A 26 12.49 -4.72 -14.41
C PHE A 26 11.26 -4.20 -15.14
N SER A 27 10.63 -3.15 -14.61
CA SER A 27 9.51 -2.46 -15.25
C SER A 27 9.93 -1.83 -16.58
N SER A 28 11.08 -1.15 -16.64
CA SER A 28 11.59 -0.56 -17.90
C SER A 28 11.89 -1.61 -18.96
N SER A 29 12.31 -2.81 -18.57
CA SER A 29 12.59 -3.90 -19.51
C SER A 29 11.34 -4.40 -20.26
N ASN A 30 10.14 -4.16 -19.72
CA ASN A 30 8.88 -4.47 -20.42
C ASN A 30 8.71 -3.70 -21.72
N ASN A 31 9.39 -2.57 -21.90
CA ASN A 31 9.40 -1.82 -23.17
C ASN A 31 10.01 -2.65 -24.32
N MET A 32 10.80 -3.67 -23.99
CA MET A 32 11.39 -4.58 -24.98
C MET A 32 10.41 -5.66 -25.44
N ALA A 33 9.26 -5.85 -24.76
CA ALA A 33 8.29 -6.89 -25.08
C ALA A 33 7.86 -6.91 -26.57
N PRO A 34 7.50 -5.77 -27.20
CA PRO A 34 7.12 -5.76 -28.62
C PRO A 34 8.25 -6.19 -29.56
N LEU A 35 9.50 -5.92 -29.18
CA LEU A 35 10.68 -6.26 -29.95
C LEU A 35 11.05 -7.74 -29.81
N ILE A 36 10.82 -8.35 -28.65
CA ILE A 36 11.25 -9.74 -28.40
C ILE A 36 10.18 -10.78 -28.79
N CYS A 37 8.88 -10.47 -28.68
CA CYS A 37 7.78 -11.45 -28.78
C CYS A 37 7.75 -12.29 -30.07
N HIS A 38 8.32 -11.80 -31.17
CA HIS A 38 8.29 -12.47 -32.48
C HIS A 38 9.68 -12.66 -33.09
N THR A 39 10.73 -12.57 -32.29
CA THR A 39 12.11 -12.65 -32.78
C THR A 39 12.77 -13.99 -32.47
N SER A 40 13.88 -14.27 -33.16
CA SER A 40 14.67 -15.46 -32.92
C SER A 40 15.36 -15.42 -31.55
N GLU A 41 15.81 -16.59 -31.08
CA GLU A 41 16.60 -16.70 -29.84
C GLU A 41 17.94 -15.93 -29.89
N PHE A 42 18.40 -15.52 -31.06
CA PHE A 42 19.55 -14.63 -31.14
C PHE A 42 19.14 -13.18 -30.84
N HIS A 43 18.09 -12.70 -31.52
CA HIS A 43 17.70 -11.29 -31.46
C HIS A 43 17.06 -10.88 -30.13
N TRP A 44 16.28 -11.74 -29.47
CA TRP A 44 15.76 -11.40 -28.13
C TRP A 44 16.88 -11.14 -27.10
N LYS A 45 17.96 -11.92 -27.12
CA LYS A 45 19.15 -11.75 -26.26
C LYS A 45 19.87 -10.47 -26.63
N GLN A 46 20.06 -10.22 -27.92
CA GLN A 46 20.68 -9.00 -28.41
C GLN A 46 19.91 -7.74 -27.97
N PHE A 47 18.58 -7.75 -28.06
CA PHE A 47 17.77 -6.62 -27.64
C PHE A 47 17.82 -6.38 -26.13
N LEU A 48 17.78 -7.44 -25.32
CA LEU A 48 17.94 -7.32 -23.87
C LEU A 48 19.34 -6.80 -23.50
N ASP A 49 20.38 -7.32 -24.13
CA ASP A 49 21.77 -6.87 -23.93
C ASP A 49 21.92 -5.38 -24.26
N LEU A 50 21.41 -4.94 -25.41
CA LEU A 50 21.42 -3.51 -25.78
C LEU A 50 20.63 -2.64 -24.79
N HIS A 51 19.47 -3.12 -24.30
CA HIS A 51 18.69 -2.38 -23.31
C HIS A 51 19.46 -2.15 -22.01
N PHE A 52 20.09 -3.20 -21.47
CA PHE A 52 20.84 -3.11 -20.22
C PHE A 52 22.17 -2.36 -20.40
N ASN A 53 22.83 -2.51 -21.55
CA ASN A 53 24.02 -1.71 -21.88
C ASN A 53 23.69 -0.21 -21.93
N GLN A 54 22.58 0.17 -22.56
CA GLN A 54 22.13 1.57 -22.56
C GLN A 54 21.77 2.04 -21.15
N TRP A 55 21.05 1.21 -20.39
CA TRP A 55 20.69 1.52 -19.01
C TRP A 55 21.93 1.75 -18.13
N ASP A 56 22.97 0.92 -18.26
CA ASP A 56 24.23 1.08 -17.52
C ASP A 56 24.92 2.40 -17.87
N VAL A 57 24.93 2.80 -19.14
CA VAL A 57 25.49 4.09 -19.59
C VAL A 57 24.70 5.27 -19.02
N ASP A 58 23.37 5.21 -19.08
CA ASP A 58 22.48 6.24 -18.54
C ASP A 58 22.65 6.35 -17.02
N LYS A 59 22.74 5.22 -16.31
CA LYS A 59 22.94 5.21 -14.86
C LYS A 59 24.29 5.73 -14.44
N TYR A 60 25.32 5.43 -15.22
CA TYR A 60 26.64 5.98 -15.00
C TYR A 60 26.57 7.52 -15.03
N LEU A 61 25.94 8.11 -16.05
CA LEU A 61 25.72 9.57 -16.16
C LEU A 61 24.96 10.17 -14.97
N GLU A 62 24.01 9.41 -14.39
CA GLU A 62 23.19 9.85 -13.26
C GLU A 62 23.88 9.74 -11.89
N LEU A 63 25.06 9.07 -11.77
CA LEU A 63 25.70 8.82 -10.47
C LEU A 63 26.00 10.08 -9.66
N SER A 64 26.30 11.21 -10.32
CA SER A 64 26.55 12.49 -9.65
C SER A 64 25.30 13.35 -9.49
N ALA A 65 24.15 12.93 -10.02
CA ALA A 65 22.87 13.63 -9.90
C ALA A 65 22.18 13.33 -8.54
N VAL A 66 22.97 13.36 -7.47
CA VAL A 66 22.51 13.07 -6.12
C VAL A 66 21.83 14.29 -5.53
N HIS A 67 20.63 14.11 -5.00
CA HIS A 67 19.97 15.13 -4.19
C HIS A 67 20.53 15.11 -2.77
N TYR A 68 21.35 16.11 -2.41
CA TYR A 68 21.82 16.27 -1.03
C TYR A 68 20.69 16.85 -0.17
N PRO A 69 20.16 16.12 0.82
CA PRO A 69 19.03 16.60 1.62
C PRO A 69 19.41 17.86 2.40
N ASN A 70 18.52 18.87 2.41
CA ASN A 70 18.58 20.02 3.32
C ASN A 70 17.41 19.95 4.30
N PRO A 71 17.56 19.23 5.43
CA PRO A 71 16.46 19.08 6.38
C PRO A 71 16.11 20.42 7.04
N HIS A 72 14.84 20.81 6.96
CA HIS A 72 14.32 21.99 7.64
C HIS A 72 13.47 21.60 8.87
N PRO A 73 14.05 21.54 10.07
CA PRO A 73 13.32 21.13 11.27
C PRO A 73 12.39 22.23 11.83
N ALA A 74 12.40 23.44 11.27
CA ALA A 74 11.76 24.62 11.87
C ALA A 74 10.26 24.43 12.15
N GLU A 75 9.53 23.79 11.23
CA GLU A 75 8.10 23.52 11.41
C GLU A 75 7.85 22.48 12.51
N LEU A 76 8.63 21.39 12.50
CA LEU A 76 8.56 20.33 13.49
C LEU A 76 8.89 20.85 14.89
N GLU A 77 9.92 21.69 15.01
CA GLU A 77 10.33 22.30 16.28
C GLU A 77 9.31 23.32 16.81
N ARG A 78 8.62 24.05 15.93
CA ARG A 78 7.50 24.92 16.32
C ARG A 78 6.33 24.09 16.85
N PHE A 79 6.04 22.97 16.21
CA PHE A 79 4.96 22.06 16.63
C PHE A 79 5.28 21.36 17.97
N LYS A 80 6.52 20.91 18.15
CA LYS A 80 6.98 20.36 19.44
C LYS A 80 6.80 21.36 20.56
N ARG A 81 7.19 22.63 20.35
CA ARG A 81 7.02 23.70 21.35
C ARG A 81 5.55 24.06 21.60
N SER A 82 4.69 24.05 20.60
CA SER A 82 3.29 24.43 20.77
C SER A 82 2.47 23.39 21.54
N LYS A 83 2.82 22.10 21.41
CA LYS A 83 2.12 20.98 22.06
C LYS A 83 2.90 20.33 23.21
N ASP A 84 4.05 20.90 23.60
CA ASP A 84 4.99 20.34 24.60
C ASP A 84 5.34 18.86 24.34
N LEU A 85 5.73 18.58 23.09
CA LEU A 85 6.04 17.22 22.63
C LEU A 85 7.55 16.99 22.54
N THR A 86 7.95 15.75 22.79
CA THR A 86 9.32 15.27 22.64
C THR A 86 9.44 14.22 21.52
N ASP A 87 10.66 13.92 21.10
CA ASP A 87 10.95 12.87 20.09
C ASP A 87 10.39 11.50 20.51
N ASN A 88 10.44 11.20 21.82
CA ASN A 88 9.88 9.98 22.41
C ASN A 88 8.38 9.85 22.18
N ASN A 89 7.64 10.95 22.04
CA ASN A 89 6.20 10.90 21.78
C ASN A 89 5.92 10.37 20.38
N PHE A 90 6.70 10.78 19.37
CA PHE A 90 6.53 10.26 18.00
C PHE A 90 6.85 8.76 17.94
N GLU A 91 7.88 8.33 18.67
CA GLU A 91 8.24 6.91 18.76
C GLU A 91 7.21 6.08 19.54
N SER A 92 6.62 6.63 20.61
CA SER A 92 5.56 5.96 21.35
C SER A 92 4.32 5.81 20.48
N TRP A 93 3.94 6.86 19.74
CA TRP A 93 2.80 6.85 18.83
C TRP A 93 2.90 5.76 17.76
N HIS A 94 4.06 5.61 17.14
CA HIS A 94 4.30 4.53 16.17
C HIS A 94 4.13 3.14 16.80
N ARG A 95 4.64 2.94 18.02
CA ARG A 95 4.54 1.68 18.76
C ARG A 95 3.11 1.38 19.20
N GLU A 96 2.40 2.39 19.71
CA GLU A 96 1.01 2.31 20.13
C GLU A 96 0.10 1.98 18.94
N GLU A 97 0.33 2.60 17.78
CA GLU A 97 -0.39 2.29 16.54
C GLU A 97 -0.16 0.83 16.12
N LEU A 98 1.08 0.36 16.18
CA LEU A 98 1.43 -1.02 15.84
C LEU A 98 0.83 -2.04 16.82
N GLU A 99 0.88 -1.77 18.12
CA GLU A 99 0.26 -2.61 19.15
C GLU A 99 -1.26 -2.64 19.01
N TYR A 100 -1.87 -1.48 18.74
CA TYR A 100 -3.30 -1.37 18.44
C TYR A 100 -3.68 -2.26 17.26
N LEU A 101 -2.98 -2.16 16.13
CA LEU A 101 -3.27 -2.97 14.95
C LEU A 101 -3.04 -4.47 15.18
N LYS A 102 -2.05 -4.84 16.01
CA LYS A 102 -1.84 -6.24 16.43
C LYS A 102 -2.98 -6.77 17.29
N ARG A 103 -3.48 -5.94 18.22
CA ARG A 103 -4.64 -6.27 19.05
C ARG A 103 -5.92 -6.40 18.23
N CYS A 104 -6.15 -5.51 17.26
CA CYS A 104 -7.28 -5.62 16.33
C CYS A 104 -7.22 -6.88 15.48
N ALA A 105 -6.03 -7.26 15.01
CA ALA A 105 -5.85 -8.53 14.28
C ALA A 105 -6.08 -9.77 15.16
N GLY A 106 -5.98 -9.63 16.49
CA GLY A 106 -6.02 -10.72 17.45
C GLY A 106 -7.26 -10.76 18.35
N GLU A 107 -8.42 -10.25 17.91
CA GLU A 107 -9.68 -10.42 18.65
C GLU A 107 -9.81 -11.87 19.17
N SER A 108 -9.91 -12.01 20.50
CA SER A 108 -9.61 -13.26 21.21
C SER A 108 -10.48 -14.43 20.76
N ASP A 109 -9.83 -15.57 20.49
CA ASP A 109 -10.44 -16.86 20.12
C ASP A 109 -11.64 -17.23 21.01
N THR A 110 -11.61 -16.87 22.30
CA THR A 110 -12.68 -17.13 23.28
C THR A 110 -14.01 -16.42 22.94
N THR A 111 -13.96 -15.16 22.51
CA THR A 111 -15.15 -14.39 22.14
C THR A 111 -15.66 -14.76 20.75
N SER A 112 -14.77 -15.25 19.89
CA SER A 112 -15.12 -15.87 18.61
C SER A 112 -15.89 -17.18 18.81
N ILE A 113 -15.47 -18.03 19.75
CA ILE A 113 -16.15 -19.30 20.09
C ILE A 113 -17.56 -19.05 20.62
N ALA A 114 -17.74 -18.08 21.53
CA ALA A 114 -19.07 -17.76 22.09
C ALA A 114 -20.05 -17.24 21.02
N ALA A 115 -19.57 -16.41 20.08
CA ALA A 115 -20.38 -15.92 18.96
C ALA A 115 -20.76 -17.06 17.99
N GLN A 116 -19.81 -17.95 17.68
CA GLN A 116 -20.06 -19.15 16.86
C GLN A 116 -21.08 -20.08 17.52
N TYR A 117 -20.97 -20.27 18.84
CA TYR A 117 -21.90 -21.12 19.59
C TYR A 117 -23.34 -20.57 19.54
N ILE A 118 -23.52 -19.26 19.70
CA ILE A 118 -24.84 -18.63 19.59
C ILE A 118 -25.42 -18.79 18.18
N GLU A 119 -24.62 -18.62 17.14
CA GLU A 119 -25.10 -18.82 15.77
C GLU A 119 -25.58 -20.27 15.54
N LEU A 120 -24.85 -21.25 16.10
CA LEU A 120 -25.24 -22.66 16.05
C LEU A 120 -26.54 -22.95 16.83
N LEU A 121 -26.72 -22.31 17.99
CA LEU A 121 -27.94 -22.41 18.80
C LEU A 121 -29.14 -21.72 18.15
N GLU A 122 -28.97 -20.55 17.53
CA GLU A 122 -30.03 -19.87 16.78
C GLU A 122 -30.47 -20.70 15.56
N LYS A 123 -29.52 -21.33 14.85
CA LYS A 123 -29.81 -22.29 13.76
C LYS A 123 -30.54 -23.53 14.28
N LEU A 124 -30.17 -24.02 15.47
CA LEU A 124 -30.86 -25.15 16.10
C LEU A 124 -32.32 -24.78 16.41
N ASN A 125 -32.54 -23.64 17.07
CA ASN A 125 -33.89 -23.15 17.38
C ASN A 125 -34.73 -22.93 16.10
N PHE A 126 -34.12 -22.43 15.02
CA PHE A 126 -34.79 -22.25 13.74
C PHE A 126 -35.19 -23.59 13.10
N THR A 127 -34.29 -24.57 13.09
CA THR A 127 -34.58 -25.91 12.53
C THR A 127 -35.59 -26.67 13.36
N GLU A 128 -35.55 -26.52 14.69
CA GLU A 128 -36.56 -27.05 15.63
C GLU A 128 -37.95 -26.44 15.36
N ALA A 129 -38.05 -25.11 15.27
CA ALA A 129 -39.30 -24.43 14.95
C ALA A 129 -39.85 -24.82 13.57
N THR A 130 -38.96 -24.98 12.58
CA THR A 130 -39.33 -25.44 11.23
C THR A 130 -39.90 -26.87 11.29
N TYR A 131 -39.23 -27.78 11.99
CA TYR A 131 -39.73 -29.14 12.20
C TYR A 131 -41.06 -29.16 12.97
N GLY A 132 -41.19 -28.33 14.01
CA GLY A 132 -42.43 -28.10 14.77
C GLY A 132 -43.60 -27.64 13.89
N SER A 133 -43.35 -26.73 12.94
CA SER A 133 -44.38 -26.25 12.01
C SER A 133 -44.86 -27.33 11.04
N VAL A 134 -43.98 -28.25 10.63
CA VAL A 134 -44.31 -29.35 9.71
C VAL A 134 -45.00 -30.51 10.45
N THR A 135 -44.75 -30.68 11.74
CA THR A 135 -45.41 -31.69 12.60
C THR A 135 -46.83 -31.30 13.02
N GLN A 136 -47.15 -30.00 13.10
CA GLN A 136 -48.50 -29.51 13.42
C GLN A 136 -49.50 -29.67 12.26
N VAL A 137 -49.06 -30.09 11.08
CA VAL A 137 -49.96 -30.40 9.96
C VAL A 137 -50.75 -31.67 10.32
N PRO A 138 -52.10 -31.69 10.18
CA PRO A 138 -52.92 -32.80 10.64
C PRO A 138 -52.42 -34.13 10.07
N TYR A 139 -52.28 -35.12 10.96
CA TYR A 139 -52.07 -36.52 10.61
C TYR A 139 -52.97 -36.87 9.42
N LEU A 140 -52.38 -37.38 8.34
CA LEU A 140 -53.06 -37.65 7.07
C LEU A 140 -54.33 -38.47 7.32
N THR A 141 -55.47 -37.79 7.36
CA THR A 141 -56.75 -38.45 7.52
C THR A 141 -57.21 -38.85 6.13
N TYR A 142 -56.99 -40.13 5.82
CA TYR A 142 -57.44 -40.69 4.56
C TYR A 142 -58.95 -40.91 4.65
N THR A 143 -59.71 -40.14 3.88
CA THR A 143 -61.14 -40.38 3.69
C THR A 143 -61.33 -41.47 2.63
N PRO A 144 -62.40 -42.29 2.69
CA PRO A 144 -62.64 -43.38 1.75
C PRO A 144 -62.64 -42.95 0.27
N ALA A 145 -63.03 -41.71 -0.03
CA ALA A 145 -63.01 -41.11 -1.37
C ALA A 145 -61.61 -40.95 -1.99
N LYS A 146 -60.54 -41.10 -1.19
CA LYS A 146 -59.14 -40.99 -1.66
C LYS A 146 -58.57 -42.33 -2.16
N PHE A 147 -59.33 -43.42 -2.02
CA PHE A 147 -58.95 -44.76 -2.48
C PHE A 147 -59.67 -45.11 -3.77
N THR A 148 -58.93 -45.70 -4.72
CA THR A 148 -59.47 -46.26 -5.97
C THR A 148 -59.94 -47.69 -5.73
N SER A 149 -60.97 -48.14 -6.47
CA SER A 149 -61.57 -49.48 -6.29
C SER A 149 -60.63 -50.65 -6.59
N THR A 150 -59.45 -50.41 -7.20
CA THR A 150 -58.55 -51.46 -7.68
C THR A 150 -57.08 -51.27 -7.30
N ALA A 151 -56.62 -50.10 -6.83
CA ALA A 151 -55.17 -49.82 -6.71
C ALA A 151 -54.75 -48.92 -5.52
N GLY A 152 -55.52 -48.83 -4.44
CA GLY A 152 -55.14 -48.01 -3.27
C GLY A 152 -55.31 -46.50 -3.49
N LEU A 153 -54.50 -45.66 -2.82
CA LEU A 153 -54.60 -44.19 -2.86
C LEU A 153 -54.53 -43.65 -4.31
N ASN A 154 -55.36 -42.64 -4.63
CA ASN A 154 -55.30 -42.01 -5.94
C ASN A 154 -53.92 -41.33 -6.18
N GLU A 155 -53.50 -41.25 -7.44
CA GLU A 155 -52.15 -40.78 -7.84
C GLU A 155 -51.83 -39.37 -7.30
N SER A 156 -52.78 -38.44 -7.40
CA SER A 156 -52.60 -37.06 -6.92
C SER A 156 -52.50 -36.94 -5.39
N THR A 157 -53.24 -37.77 -4.65
CA THR A 157 -53.14 -37.86 -3.18
C THR A 157 -51.87 -38.57 -2.77
N TRP A 158 -51.44 -39.61 -3.50
CA TRP A 158 -50.16 -40.29 -3.24
C TRP A 158 -48.97 -39.33 -3.44
N GLN A 159 -48.94 -38.56 -4.54
CA GLN A 159 -47.92 -37.55 -4.80
C GLN A 159 -47.93 -36.43 -3.74
N GLY A 160 -49.11 -35.93 -3.35
CA GLY A 160 -49.24 -34.94 -2.28
C GLY A 160 -48.76 -35.47 -0.92
N THR A 161 -49.06 -36.73 -0.61
CA THR A 161 -48.64 -37.43 0.61
C THR A 161 -47.13 -37.63 0.63
N ASN A 162 -46.53 -38.08 -0.47
CA ASN A 162 -45.08 -38.23 -0.59
C ASN A 162 -44.35 -36.90 -0.50
N ALA A 163 -44.91 -35.82 -1.05
CA ALA A 163 -44.32 -34.49 -0.93
C ALA A 163 -44.33 -33.99 0.53
N ILE A 164 -45.40 -34.25 1.29
CA ILE A 164 -45.47 -33.91 2.72
C ILE A 164 -44.49 -34.78 3.53
N ASN A 165 -44.46 -36.09 3.28
CA ASN A 165 -43.53 -37.02 3.95
C ASN A 165 -42.06 -36.69 3.63
N ALA A 166 -41.75 -36.30 2.40
CA ALA A 166 -40.41 -35.86 2.00
C ALA A 166 -40.02 -34.54 2.70
N LYS A 167 -40.94 -33.58 2.82
CA LYS A 167 -40.72 -32.35 3.59
C LYS A 167 -40.50 -32.63 5.08
N TYR A 168 -41.29 -33.53 5.66
CA TYR A 168 -41.13 -33.98 7.04
C TYR A 168 -39.77 -34.65 7.27
N ALA A 169 -39.41 -35.64 6.43
CA ALA A 169 -38.14 -36.34 6.52
C ALA A 169 -36.95 -35.38 6.34
N SER A 170 -37.04 -34.43 5.41
CA SER A 170 -36.01 -33.41 5.20
C SER A 170 -35.87 -32.47 6.40
N ALA A 171 -36.98 -32.01 6.98
CA ALA A 171 -36.96 -31.14 8.17
C ALA A 171 -36.40 -31.86 9.40
N LEU A 172 -36.79 -33.12 9.63
CA LEU A 172 -36.27 -33.96 10.70
C LEU A 172 -34.76 -34.19 10.55
N TRP A 173 -34.31 -34.54 9.33
CA TRP A 173 -32.88 -34.75 9.07
C TRP A 173 -32.06 -33.48 9.32
N LYS A 174 -32.54 -32.31 8.89
CA LYS A 174 -31.87 -31.02 9.15
C LYS A 174 -31.78 -30.72 10.65
N TYR A 175 -32.86 -30.96 11.40
CA TYR A 175 -32.86 -30.78 12.85
C TYR A 175 -31.88 -31.72 13.56
N GLN A 176 -31.88 -33.02 13.20
CA GLN A 176 -30.95 -34.01 13.75
C GLN A 176 -29.48 -33.68 13.41
N LEU A 177 -29.22 -33.25 12.18
CA LEU A 177 -27.90 -32.80 11.75
C LEU A 177 -27.43 -31.62 12.61
N GLN A 178 -28.29 -30.62 12.80
CA GLN A 178 -27.94 -29.43 13.59
C GLN A 178 -27.73 -29.77 15.08
N LEU A 179 -28.51 -30.71 15.64
CA LEU A 179 -28.27 -31.24 16.99
C LEU A 179 -26.87 -31.87 17.12
N ASN A 180 -26.46 -32.67 16.15
CA ASN A 180 -25.13 -33.30 16.15
C ASN A 180 -24.01 -32.25 16.02
N VAL A 181 -24.21 -31.22 15.17
CA VAL A 181 -23.24 -30.13 15.03
C VAL A 181 -23.07 -29.39 16.35
N VAL A 182 -24.16 -29.04 17.03
CA VAL A 182 -24.13 -28.38 18.34
C VAL A 182 -23.47 -29.28 19.40
N ALA A 183 -23.80 -30.56 19.46
CA ALA A 183 -23.21 -31.49 20.43
C ALA A 183 -21.69 -31.68 20.22
N ASN A 184 -21.26 -31.80 18.96
CA ASN A 184 -19.83 -31.87 18.64
C ASN A 184 -19.09 -30.58 19.04
N PHE A 185 -19.71 -29.42 18.84
CA PHE A 185 -19.14 -28.13 19.24
C PHE A 185 -19.05 -28.02 20.78
N GLU A 186 -20.11 -28.42 21.50
CA GLU A 186 -20.14 -28.47 22.97
C GLU A 186 -19.00 -29.36 23.51
N GLN A 187 -18.77 -30.52 22.90
CA GLN A 187 -17.70 -31.44 23.27
C GLN A 187 -16.30 -30.89 22.98
N GLN A 188 -16.10 -30.26 21.81
CA GLN A 188 -14.80 -29.69 21.42
C GLN A 188 -14.38 -28.51 22.31
N HIS A 189 -15.36 -27.75 22.83
CA HIS A 189 -15.12 -26.54 23.62
C HIS A 189 -15.40 -26.71 25.12
N ASN A 190 -15.61 -27.94 25.60
CA ASN A 190 -15.87 -28.30 27.01
C ASN A 190 -17.06 -27.53 27.63
N ILE A 191 -18.15 -27.36 26.87
CA ILE A 191 -19.39 -26.73 27.35
C ILE A 191 -20.21 -27.81 28.07
N ILE A 192 -20.41 -27.64 29.38
CA ILE A 192 -21.07 -28.64 30.24
C ILE A 192 -22.60 -28.58 30.08
N ASP A 193 -23.15 -27.38 30.14
CA ASP A 193 -24.59 -27.14 30.03
C ASP A 193 -24.91 -26.33 28.77
N ARG A 194 -25.89 -26.81 28.00
CA ARG A 194 -26.35 -26.09 26.81
C ARG A 194 -26.91 -24.73 27.18
N TRP A 195 -26.41 -23.68 26.53
CA TRP A 195 -26.90 -22.33 26.77
C TRP A 195 -28.36 -22.17 26.35
N THR A 196 -29.21 -21.87 27.32
CA THR A 196 -30.59 -21.43 27.08
C THR A 196 -30.70 -19.90 27.03
N PRO A 197 -31.77 -19.34 26.44
CA PRO A 197 -31.96 -17.89 26.33
C PRO A 197 -31.98 -17.12 27.66
N LEU A 198 -32.04 -17.82 28.79
CA LEU A 198 -32.05 -17.27 30.14
C LEU A 198 -30.65 -17.22 30.79
N HIS A 199 -29.63 -17.89 30.23
CA HIS A 199 -28.28 -17.84 30.79
C HIS A 199 -27.64 -16.48 30.54
N HIS A 200 -26.92 -15.99 31.55
CA HIS A 200 -26.13 -14.76 31.45
C HIS A 200 -25.08 -14.82 30.32
N GLU A 201 -24.44 -15.97 30.13
CA GLU A 201 -23.49 -16.22 29.03
C GLU A 201 -24.13 -16.05 27.65
N TYR A 202 -25.34 -16.59 27.47
CA TYR A 202 -26.12 -16.45 26.23
C TYR A 202 -26.48 -14.99 25.96
N ILE A 203 -26.95 -14.26 26.99
CA ILE A 203 -27.33 -12.86 26.84
C ILE A 203 -26.12 -12.00 26.47
N ASN A 204 -25.02 -12.14 27.19
CA ASN A 204 -23.78 -11.39 26.95
C ASN A 204 -23.21 -11.67 25.56
N ALA A 205 -23.11 -12.95 25.18
CA ALA A 205 -22.57 -13.29 23.87
C ALA A 205 -23.52 -12.87 22.74
N ARG A 206 -24.84 -12.81 22.97
CA ARG A 206 -25.80 -12.32 21.96
C ARG A 206 -25.69 -10.80 21.77
N GLU A 207 -25.51 -10.05 22.85
CA GLU A 207 -25.22 -8.61 22.77
C GLU A 207 -23.88 -8.37 22.08
N TYR A 208 -22.85 -9.15 22.42
CA TYR A 208 -21.56 -9.13 21.74
C TYR A 208 -21.68 -9.41 20.25
N THR A 209 -22.39 -10.45 19.82
CA THR A 209 -22.57 -10.76 18.39
C THR A 209 -23.26 -9.62 17.64
N LYS A 210 -24.24 -8.96 18.24
CA LYS A 210 -24.89 -7.77 17.63
C LYS A 210 -23.92 -6.59 17.49
N HIS A 211 -23.06 -6.39 18.49
CA HIS A 211 -22.03 -5.35 18.45
C HIS A 211 -20.96 -5.67 17.41
N ARG A 212 -20.52 -6.93 17.33
CA ARG A 212 -19.55 -7.42 16.34
C ARG A 212 -20.03 -7.31 14.90
N VAL A 213 -21.30 -7.64 14.63
CA VAL A 213 -21.90 -7.46 13.29
C VAL A 213 -21.88 -5.99 12.88
N PHE A 214 -22.07 -5.07 13.84
CA PHE A 214 -21.95 -3.64 13.57
C PHE A 214 -20.49 -3.22 13.34
N ILE A 215 -19.55 -3.67 14.17
CA ILE A 215 -18.11 -3.42 14.00
C ILE A 215 -17.65 -3.87 12.62
N HIS A 216 -17.96 -5.10 12.20
CA HIS A 216 -17.60 -5.59 10.86
C HIS A 216 -18.22 -4.76 9.73
N ALA A 217 -19.46 -4.29 9.89
CA ALA A 217 -20.08 -3.39 8.91
C ALA A 217 -19.36 -2.03 8.86
N VAL A 218 -18.82 -1.54 9.99
CA VAL A 218 -17.98 -0.33 10.03
C VAL A 218 -16.64 -0.57 9.34
N GLU A 219 -15.95 -1.66 9.67
CA GLU A 219 -14.64 -2.03 9.10
C GLU A 219 -14.72 -2.26 7.58
N GLU A 220 -15.79 -2.91 7.09
CA GLU A 220 -16.02 -3.11 5.66
C GLU A 220 -16.21 -1.78 4.94
N LEU A 221 -17.03 -0.88 5.50
CA LEU A 221 -17.26 0.46 4.94
C LEU A 221 -15.96 1.29 4.94
N GLU A 222 -15.20 1.24 6.03
CA GLU A 222 -13.89 1.90 6.16
C GLU A 222 -12.90 1.39 5.10
N GLY A 223 -12.71 0.08 5.01
CA GLY A 223 -11.80 -0.52 4.05
C GLY A 223 -12.13 -0.14 2.60
N LEU A 224 -13.42 -0.07 2.26
CA LEU A 224 -13.86 0.35 0.93
C LEU A 224 -13.57 1.83 0.65
N VAL A 225 -13.79 2.71 1.62
CA VAL A 225 -13.50 4.15 1.47
C VAL A 225 -11.99 4.38 1.33
N VAL A 226 -11.18 3.75 2.18
CA VAL A 226 -9.72 3.85 2.11
C VAL A 226 -9.20 3.38 0.75
N GLN A 227 -9.68 2.23 0.26
CA GLN A 227 -9.33 1.76 -1.07
C GLN A 227 -9.71 2.75 -2.17
N GLN A 228 -10.89 3.37 -2.07
CA GLN A 228 -11.33 4.36 -3.04
C GLN A 228 -10.44 5.61 -3.04
N MET A 229 -9.99 6.08 -1.88
CA MET A 229 -9.04 7.20 -1.78
C MET A 229 -7.71 6.89 -2.48
N PHE A 230 -7.16 5.68 -2.27
CA PHE A 230 -5.93 5.26 -2.97
C PHE A 230 -6.11 5.07 -4.48
N GLU A 231 -7.32 4.73 -4.94
CA GLU A 231 -7.60 4.65 -6.36
C GLU A 231 -7.72 6.04 -7.00
N LEU A 232 -8.38 6.98 -6.32
CA LEU A 232 -8.47 8.37 -6.76
C LEU A 232 -7.10 9.04 -6.83
N SER A 233 -6.22 8.79 -5.86
CA SER A 233 -4.84 9.32 -5.92
C SER A 233 -4.06 8.76 -7.11
N LYS A 234 -4.31 7.51 -7.51
CA LYS A 234 -3.72 6.91 -8.72
C LYS A 234 -4.27 7.48 -10.02
N VAL A 235 -5.53 7.93 -10.07
CA VAL A 235 -6.09 8.61 -11.25
C VAL A 235 -5.33 9.91 -11.56
N ASN A 236 -4.86 10.60 -10.52
CA ASN A 236 -4.18 11.88 -10.62
C ASN A 236 -2.69 11.76 -11.03
N LEU A 237 -2.16 10.54 -11.18
CA LEU A 237 -0.80 10.34 -11.69
C LEU A 237 -0.77 10.51 -13.21
N ALA A 238 -0.24 11.65 -13.66
CA ALA A 238 0.04 11.90 -15.07
C ALA A 238 1.01 10.83 -15.62
N LYS A 239 0.76 10.35 -16.85
CA LYS A 239 1.46 9.28 -17.63
C LYS A 239 0.84 7.87 -17.63
N MET A 240 -0.42 7.70 -17.25
CA MET A 240 -1.10 6.41 -17.39
C MET A 240 -1.73 6.20 -18.77
N GLY A 241 -1.42 5.09 -19.45
CA GLY A 241 -2.00 4.73 -20.75
C GLY A 241 -3.53 4.56 -20.73
N TYR A 242 -4.20 4.84 -21.85
CA TYR A 242 -5.68 4.89 -21.95
C TYR A 242 -6.41 3.66 -21.39
N LYS A 243 -5.89 2.45 -21.67
CA LYS A 243 -6.48 1.20 -21.14
C LYS A 243 -6.47 1.17 -19.62
N MET A 244 -5.35 1.58 -18.99
CA MET A 244 -5.23 1.60 -17.54
C MET A 244 -6.19 2.63 -16.91
N ARG A 245 -6.31 3.83 -17.51
CA ARG A 245 -7.30 4.84 -17.07
C ARG A 245 -8.73 4.29 -17.11
N LYS A 246 -9.09 3.55 -18.16
CA LYS A 246 -10.41 2.90 -18.28
C LYS A 246 -10.64 1.84 -17.20
N HIS A 247 -9.59 1.06 -16.87
CA HIS A 247 -9.66 0.08 -15.79
C HIS A 247 -9.86 0.74 -14.42
N ILE A 248 -9.14 1.83 -14.14
CA ILE A 248 -9.27 2.57 -12.88
C ILE A 248 -10.66 3.22 -12.77
N SER A 249 -11.14 3.87 -13.83
CA SER A 249 -12.49 4.44 -13.85
C SER A 249 -13.56 3.38 -13.58
N LYS A 250 -13.44 2.19 -14.19
CA LYS A 250 -14.35 1.07 -13.92
C LYS A 250 -14.22 0.53 -12.48
N ALA A 251 -13.02 0.53 -11.91
CA ALA A 251 -12.79 0.13 -10.52
C ALA A 251 -13.46 1.12 -9.55
N ILE A 252 -13.31 2.42 -9.79
CA ILE A 252 -13.95 3.48 -9.00
C ILE A 252 -15.47 3.33 -9.04
N SER A 253 -16.09 3.16 -10.22
CA SER A 253 -17.55 3.00 -10.32
C SER A 253 -18.08 1.74 -9.63
N ARG A 254 -17.31 0.64 -9.62
CA ARG A 254 -17.68 -0.57 -8.87
C ARG A 254 -17.58 -0.34 -7.38
N ARG A 255 -16.56 0.38 -6.94
CA ARG A 255 -16.30 0.65 -5.53
C ARG A 255 -17.29 1.65 -4.96
N SER A 256 -17.69 2.67 -5.71
CA SER A 256 -18.78 3.56 -5.31
C SER A 256 -20.08 2.79 -5.03
N ALA A 257 -20.42 1.80 -5.87
CA ALA A 257 -21.58 0.95 -5.63
C ALA A 257 -21.42 0.05 -4.39
N ALA A 258 -20.20 -0.46 -4.15
CA ALA A 258 -19.89 -1.24 -2.94
C ALA A 258 -19.99 -0.37 -1.68
N ILE A 259 -19.48 0.87 -1.71
CA ILE A 259 -19.60 1.83 -0.61
C ILE A 259 -21.07 2.13 -0.32
N CYS A 260 -21.91 2.37 -1.34
CA CYS A 260 -23.35 2.57 -1.12
C CYS A 260 -23.97 1.37 -0.39
N THR A 261 -23.63 0.15 -0.81
CA THR A 261 -24.16 -1.08 -0.20
C THR A 261 -23.70 -1.23 1.25
N ALA A 262 -22.42 -1.01 1.53
CA ALA A 262 -21.86 -1.05 2.89
C ALA A 262 -22.44 0.06 3.78
N LEU A 263 -22.66 1.26 3.23
CA LEU A 263 -23.28 2.39 3.91
C LEU A 263 -24.75 2.12 4.27
N GLU A 264 -25.51 1.46 3.38
CA GLU A 264 -26.86 0.99 3.69
C GLU A 264 -26.88 0.00 4.86
N GLN A 265 -25.92 -0.94 4.88
CA GLN A 265 -25.79 -1.90 5.98
C GLN A 265 -25.44 -1.21 7.30
N TYR A 266 -24.47 -0.28 7.28
CA TYR A 266 -24.13 0.56 8.43
C TYR A 266 -25.36 1.32 8.93
N ASN A 267 -26.05 2.06 8.06
CA ASN A 267 -27.20 2.89 8.42
C ASN A 267 -28.41 2.07 8.94
N LYS A 268 -28.50 0.79 8.59
CA LYS A 268 -29.50 -0.15 9.13
C LYS A 268 -29.16 -0.61 10.55
N LEU A 269 -27.87 -0.74 10.87
CA LEU A 269 -27.37 -1.23 12.15
C LEU A 269 -27.12 -0.10 13.17
N ALA A 270 -26.73 1.10 12.72
CA ALA A 270 -26.39 2.25 13.56
C ALA A 270 -27.47 2.64 14.60
N PRO A 271 -28.79 2.68 14.26
CA PRO A 271 -29.83 3.01 15.22
C PRO A 271 -30.08 1.93 16.31
N ARG A 272 -29.48 0.74 16.17
CA ARG A 272 -29.66 -0.39 17.09
C ARG A 272 -28.53 -0.49 18.12
N GLN A 273 -27.51 0.36 18.00
CA GLN A 273 -26.36 0.36 18.89
C GLN A 273 -26.61 1.17 20.16
N ARG A 274 -25.81 0.88 21.19
CA ARG A 274 -25.74 1.62 22.45
C ARG A 274 -24.27 2.01 22.67
N PRO A 275 -23.89 3.29 22.58
CA PRO A 275 -24.72 4.47 22.29
C PRO A 275 -25.24 4.50 20.84
N LEU A 276 -26.30 5.29 20.61
CA LEU A 276 -26.90 5.48 19.29
C LEU A 276 -25.89 6.13 18.34
N CYS A 277 -25.61 5.46 17.22
CA CYS A 277 -24.70 5.97 16.20
C CYS A 277 -25.47 6.81 15.15
N PRO A 278 -24.91 7.94 14.69
CA PRO A 278 -25.53 8.76 13.65
C PRO A 278 -25.59 8.00 12.31
N LYS A 279 -26.56 8.34 11.47
CA LYS A 279 -26.58 7.88 10.08
C LYS A 279 -25.64 8.73 9.24
N LEU A 280 -25.00 8.13 8.27
CA LEU A 280 -24.05 8.79 7.38
C LEU A 280 -24.63 8.94 5.99
N ASP A 281 -24.36 10.09 5.38
CA ASP A 281 -24.69 10.33 4.00
C ASP A 281 -23.52 9.95 3.07
N TYR A 282 -23.84 9.52 1.86
CA TYR A 282 -22.84 9.17 0.88
C TYR A 282 -21.99 10.36 0.44
N ALA A 283 -22.58 11.56 0.33
CA ALA A 283 -21.84 12.76 -0.04
C ALA A 283 -20.82 13.16 1.03
N GLU A 284 -21.16 12.96 2.30
CA GLU A 284 -20.25 13.14 3.44
C GLU A 284 -19.11 12.11 3.39
N VAL A 285 -19.43 10.84 3.10
CA VAL A 285 -18.45 9.75 3.01
C VAL A 285 -17.45 9.92 1.88
N ILE A 286 -17.87 10.47 0.73
CA ILE A 286 -16.97 10.79 -0.39
C ILE A 286 -16.26 12.13 -0.22
N GLY A 287 -16.87 13.06 0.53
CA GLY A 287 -16.27 14.35 0.84
C GLY A 287 -15.03 14.25 1.72
N TYR A 288 -14.82 13.12 2.39
CA TYR A 288 -13.61 12.85 3.16
C TYR A 288 -12.38 12.76 2.25
N SER A 289 -11.53 13.77 2.36
CA SER A 289 -10.31 13.92 1.56
C SER A 289 -9.10 13.32 2.26
N LEU A 290 -9.17 13.18 3.60
CA LEU A 290 -8.11 12.68 4.46
C LEU A 290 -8.62 11.55 5.37
N LEU A 291 -7.77 10.55 5.60
CA LEU A 291 -8.10 9.38 6.43
C LEU A 291 -8.57 9.78 7.84
N GLY A 292 -8.03 10.88 8.39
CA GLY A 292 -8.38 11.36 9.72
C GLY A 292 -9.67 12.20 9.80
N GLU A 293 -10.29 12.54 8.67
CA GLU A 293 -11.63 13.16 8.64
C GLU A 293 -12.74 12.12 8.80
N PHE A 294 -12.42 10.83 8.63
CA PHE A 294 -13.38 9.73 8.66
C PHE A 294 -13.88 9.44 10.09
N SER A 295 -14.95 10.12 10.49
CA SER A 295 -15.56 10.04 11.83
C SER A 295 -16.06 8.63 12.23
N LEU A 296 -16.23 7.72 11.26
CA LEU A 296 -16.54 6.29 11.43
C LEU A 296 -15.48 5.54 12.25
N LEU A 297 -14.21 5.98 12.20
CA LEU A 297 -13.10 5.41 12.96
C LEU A 297 -13.30 5.49 14.49
N LYS A 298 -14.20 6.36 14.98
CA LYS A 298 -14.55 6.41 16.41
C LYS A 298 -15.29 5.16 16.89
N HIS A 299 -15.95 4.46 15.96
CA HIS A 299 -16.94 3.43 16.29
C HIS A 299 -16.50 2.02 15.89
N SER A 300 -15.44 1.86 15.08
CA SER A 300 -14.98 0.54 14.60
C SER A 300 -14.29 -0.26 15.70
N CYS A 301 -13.48 0.33 16.57
CA CYS A 301 -13.01 -0.31 17.81
C CYS A 301 -12.10 0.65 18.58
N TYR A 302 -12.40 0.98 19.84
CA TYR A 302 -11.53 1.74 20.78
C TYR A 302 -11.17 3.18 20.43
N GLU A 303 -12.11 4.14 20.46
CA GLU A 303 -11.80 5.59 20.64
C GLU A 303 -10.54 6.06 19.87
N VAL A 304 -10.33 5.57 18.64
CA VAL A 304 -9.03 5.65 17.96
C VAL A 304 -8.71 7.10 17.67
N LEU A 305 -9.74 7.88 17.31
CA LEU A 305 -9.61 9.31 17.05
C LEU A 305 -9.30 10.14 18.30
N GLU A 306 -9.42 9.57 19.51
CA GLU A 306 -8.94 10.22 20.74
C GLU A 306 -7.46 9.95 20.98
N LYS A 307 -6.89 8.94 20.32
CA LYS A 307 -5.46 8.66 20.43
C LYS A 307 -4.65 9.73 19.73
N PRO A 308 -3.57 10.24 20.38
CA PRO A 308 -2.72 11.26 19.77
C PRO A 308 -2.15 10.85 18.41
N TRP A 309 -1.88 9.57 18.18
CA TRP A 309 -1.33 9.06 16.94
C TRP A 309 -2.33 8.97 15.78
N ALA A 310 -3.64 9.10 16.04
CA ALA A 310 -4.67 9.09 15.00
C ALA A 310 -5.04 10.49 14.49
N LEU A 311 -4.70 11.54 15.24
CA LEU A 311 -4.98 12.92 14.85
C LEU A 311 -4.20 13.31 13.59
N PRO A 312 -4.85 13.94 12.58
CA PRO A 312 -4.21 14.29 11.30
C PRO A 312 -2.91 15.08 11.45
N ASP A 313 -2.94 16.18 12.21
CA ASP A 313 -1.78 17.05 12.42
C ASP A 313 -0.61 16.29 13.07
N ASN A 314 -0.92 15.40 14.02
CA ASN A 314 0.08 14.63 14.72
C ASN A 314 0.70 13.57 13.80
N ARG A 315 -0.09 12.95 12.92
CA ARG A 315 0.41 12.02 11.89
C ARG A 315 1.31 12.71 10.87
N GLU A 316 0.91 13.88 10.39
CA GLU A 316 1.73 14.65 9.47
C GLU A 316 3.09 14.98 10.10
N MET A 317 3.08 15.44 11.35
CA MET A 317 4.30 15.76 12.09
C MET A 317 5.14 14.52 12.42
N MET A 318 4.51 13.37 12.70
CA MET A 318 5.20 12.09 12.86
C MET A 318 5.92 11.68 11.57
N MET A 319 5.26 11.79 10.41
CA MET A 319 5.90 11.52 9.12
C MET A 319 7.07 12.47 8.87
N LYS A 320 6.92 13.76 9.17
CA LYS A 320 8.02 14.74 9.06
C LYS A 320 9.18 14.39 10.00
N TYR A 321 8.90 13.95 11.23
CA TYR A 321 9.90 13.47 12.18
C TYR A 321 10.71 12.29 11.62
N TYR A 322 10.06 11.22 11.16
CA TYR A 322 10.77 10.07 10.60
C TYR A 322 11.53 10.43 9.31
N LYS A 323 10.96 11.26 8.43
CA LYS A 323 11.67 11.75 7.23
C LYS A 323 12.90 12.57 7.60
N LEU A 324 12.84 13.37 8.66
CA LEU A 324 13.98 14.13 9.16
C LEU A 324 15.10 13.18 9.66
N GLN A 325 14.75 12.16 10.45
CA GLN A 325 15.69 11.15 10.91
C GLN A 325 16.34 10.40 9.74
N ARG A 326 15.54 9.95 8.77
CA ARG A 326 16.03 9.28 7.55
C ARG A 326 16.90 10.18 6.68
N SER A 327 16.57 11.46 6.57
CA SER A 327 17.39 12.43 5.84
C SER A 327 18.76 12.65 6.51
N GLN A 328 18.84 12.60 7.84
CA GLN A 328 20.10 12.70 8.56
C GLN A 328 21.00 11.47 8.35
N GLU A 329 20.40 10.27 8.32
CA GLU A 329 21.10 9.04 7.94
C GLU A 329 21.59 9.12 6.48
N GLU A 330 20.74 9.59 5.58
CA GLU A 330 21.06 9.78 4.16
C GLU A 330 22.25 10.73 3.96
N ILE A 331 22.29 11.86 4.66
CA ILE A 331 23.42 12.79 4.64
C ILE A 331 24.73 12.09 5.01
N THR A 332 24.70 11.25 6.05
CA THR A 332 25.88 10.50 6.51
C THR A 332 26.36 9.52 5.46
N ARG A 333 25.43 8.80 4.82
CA ARG A 333 25.70 7.87 3.71
C ARG A 333 26.27 8.61 2.50
N LEU A 334 25.61 9.68 2.06
CA LEU A 334 26.02 10.47 0.90
C LEU A 334 27.40 11.10 1.08
N ASN A 335 27.76 11.55 2.28
CA ASN A 335 29.11 12.05 2.55
C ASN A 335 30.21 11.02 2.23
N VAL A 336 29.92 9.73 2.41
CA VAL A 336 30.84 8.64 2.05
C VAL A 336 30.76 8.33 0.55
N GLU A 337 29.56 8.23 0.00
CA GLU A 337 29.34 7.88 -1.41
C GLU A 337 29.88 8.93 -2.38
N ILE A 338 29.65 10.22 -2.11
CA ILE A 338 30.19 11.34 -2.88
C ILE A 338 31.73 11.26 -2.95
N ARG A 339 32.38 10.99 -1.81
CA ARG A 339 33.84 10.85 -1.76
C ARG A 339 34.32 9.61 -2.55
N ARG A 340 33.59 8.50 -2.45
CA ARG A 340 33.91 7.28 -3.19
C ARG A 340 33.76 7.49 -4.70
N LEU A 341 32.71 8.20 -5.13
CA LEU A 341 32.49 8.52 -6.53
C LEU A 341 33.63 9.36 -7.08
N GLN A 342 34.03 10.45 -6.39
CA GLN A 342 35.18 11.25 -6.79
C GLN A 342 36.44 10.40 -6.93
N ALA A 343 36.77 9.60 -5.90
CA ALA A 343 37.96 8.75 -5.91
C ALA A 343 37.92 7.70 -7.03
N TRP A 344 36.74 7.14 -7.33
CA TRP A 344 36.55 6.18 -8.40
C TRP A 344 36.72 6.84 -9.77
N VAL A 345 36.14 8.02 -10.00
CA VAL A 345 36.25 8.77 -11.26
C VAL A 345 37.70 9.16 -11.56
N ASP A 346 38.45 9.57 -10.53
CA ASP A 346 39.86 9.92 -10.67
C ASP A 346 40.74 8.68 -10.89
N PHE A 347 40.46 7.59 -10.16
CA PHE A 347 41.15 6.32 -10.34
C PHE A 347 40.93 5.70 -11.71
N ASP A 348 39.67 5.65 -12.17
CA ASP A 348 39.29 5.06 -13.46
C ASP A 348 39.97 5.80 -14.62
N GLY A 349 39.91 7.13 -14.60
CA GLY A 349 40.58 7.96 -15.61
C GLY A 349 42.09 7.72 -15.69
N GLU A 350 42.76 7.60 -14.54
CA GLU A 350 44.20 7.32 -14.50
C GLU A 350 44.52 5.90 -15.00
N LYS A 351 43.71 4.89 -14.61
CA LYS A 351 43.91 3.50 -15.05
C LYS A 351 43.71 3.33 -16.54
N MET A 352 42.72 3.98 -17.13
CA MET A 352 42.50 3.94 -18.58
C MET A 352 43.69 4.53 -19.36
N LYS A 353 44.26 5.66 -18.90
CA LYS A 353 45.47 6.26 -19.49
C LYS A 353 46.67 5.31 -19.43
N VAL A 354 46.94 4.75 -18.25
CA VAL A 354 48.07 3.83 -18.04
C VAL A 354 47.89 2.57 -18.90
N ALA A 355 46.67 2.05 -19.01
CA ALA A 355 46.38 0.90 -19.86
C ALA A 355 46.62 1.21 -21.35
N ALA A 356 46.13 2.35 -21.84
CA ALA A 356 46.35 2.79 -23.23
C ALA A 356 47.86 2.92 -23.52
N GLN A 357 48.62 3.55 -22.63
CA GLN A 357 50.07 3.66 -22.77
C GLN A 357 50.76 2.28 -22.76
N GLY A 358 50.35 1.38 -21.86
CA GLY A 358 50.88 0.01 -21.82
C GLY A 358 50.68 -0.76 -23.14
N PHE A 359 49.52 -0.60 -23.79
CA PHE A 359 49.27 -1.21 -25.11
C PHE A 359 50.12 -0.57 -26.22
N ARG A 360 50.39 0.74 -26.14
CA ARG A 360 51.32 1.41 -27.06
C ARG A 360 52.73 0.85 -26.91
N ASP A 361 53.20 0.71 -25.67
CA ASP A 361 54.54 0.21 -25.35
C ASP A 361 54.73 -1.25 -25.77
N LEU A 362 53.66 -2.06 -25.73
CA LEU A 362 53.61 -3.45 -26.21
C LEU A 362 53.48 -3.57 -27.75
N GLY A 363 53.39 -2.46 -28.49
CA GLY A 363 53.26 -2.47 -29.95
C GLY A 363 51.87 -2.80 -30.48
N SER A 364 50.85 -2.85 -29.62
CA SER A 364 49.45 -3.14 -30.01
C SER A 364 48.68 -1.85 -30.34
N SER A 365 49.02 -1.23 -31.47
CA SER A 365 48.49 0.09 -31.88
C SER A 365 46.95 0.14 -31.98
N GLU A 366 46.32 -0.92 -32.48
CA GLU A 366 44.85 -0.99 -32.61
C GLU A 366 44.13 -1.00 -31.26
N LEU A 367 44.65 -1.77 -30.30
CA LEU A 367 44.11 -1.86 -28.94
C LEU A 367 44.33 -0.56 -28.17
N ALA A 368 45.50 0.07 -28.33
CA ALA A 368 45.78 1.38 -27.75
C ALA A 368 44.81 2.45 -28.28
N SER A 369 44.62 2.51 -29.60
CA SER A 369 43.69 3.43 -30.24
C SER A 369 42.24 3.22 -29.76
N LYS A 370 41.81 1.96 -29.62
CA LYS A 370 40.47 1.66 -29.09
C LYS A 370 40.32 2.07 -27.62
N MET A 371 41.31 1.80 -26.79
CA MET A 371 41.31 2.23 -25.37
C MET A 371 41.27 3.76 -25.25
N GLU A 372 41.94 4.49 -26.14
CA GLU A 372 41.92 5.94 -26.16
C GLU A 372 40.58 6.52 -26.60
N SER A 373 39.94 5.92 -27.60
CA SER A 373 38.58 6.27 -27.99
C SER A 373 37.60 6.06 -26.84
N MET A 374 37.69 4.91 -26.13
CA MET A 374 36.85 4.65 -24.96
C MET A 374 37.13 5.63 -23.82
N TYR A 375 38.40 5.98 -23.59
CA TYR A 375 38.79 6.98 -22.61
C TYR A 375 38.23 8.36 -22.97
N ALA A 376 38.31 8.79 -24.23
CA ALA A 376 37.79 10.08 -24.68
C ALA A 376 36.28 10.20 -24.42
N GLU A 377 35.50 9.15 -24.72
CA GLU A 377 34.07 9.10 -24.41
C GLU A 377 33.81 9.17 -22.89
N ARG A 378 34.57 8.41 -22.10
CA ARG A 378 34.42 8.36 -20.63
C ARG A 378 34.81 9.67 -19.95
N VAL A 379 35.82 10.37 -20.43
CA VAL A 379 36.31 11.64 -19.85
C VAL A 379 35.22 12.69 -19.81
N HIS A 380 34.45 12.85 -20.88
CA HIS A 380 33.37 13.84 -20.91
C HIS A 380 32.36 13.61 -19.78
N VAL A 381 32.02 12.34 -19.51
CA VAL A 381 31.12 11.97 -18.42
C VAL A 381 31.79 12.17 -17.06
N ASN A 382 33.06 11.80 -16.93
CA ASN A 382 33.84 11.99 -15.72
C ASN A 382 33.98 13.46 -15.35
N ASP A 383 34.18 14.34 -16.33
CA ASP A 383 34.27 15.79 -16.15
C ASP A 383 32.92 16.37 -15.74
N PHE A 384 31.82 15.87 -16.30
CA PHE A 384 30.48 16.19 -15.82
C PHE A 384 30.29 15.79 -14.34
N HIS A 385 30.72 14.58 -13.95
CA HIS A 385 30.69 14.16 -12.56
C HIS A 385 31.50 15.09 -11.65
N ARG A 386 32.74 15.42 -12.02
CA ARG A 386 33.60 16.34 -11.26
C ARG A 386 32.93 17.70 -11.07
N ALA A 387 32.34 18.26 -12.13
CA ALA A 387 31.65 19.54 -12.07
C ALA A 387 30.43 19.50 -11.14
N GLN A 388 29.63 18.42 -11.16
CA GLN A 388 28.50 18.25 -10.25
C GLN A 388 28.95 18.06 -8.80
N LEU A 389 29.98 17.25 -8.58
CA LEU A 389 30.56 17.03 -7.25
C LEU A 389 31.13 18.33 -6.66
N GLN A 390 31.76 19.17 -7.49
CA GLN A 390 32.24 20.49 -7.08
C GLN A 390 31.09 21.38 -6.58
N LYS A 391 29.97 21.42 -7.31
CA LYS A 391 28.76 22.13 -6.85
C LYS A 391 28.28 21.62 -5.50
N ILE A 392 28.29 20.29 -5.30
CA ILE A 392 27.89 19.68 -4.02
C ILE A 392 28.83 20.11 -2.89
N TYR A 393 30.14 20.18 -3.12
CA TYR A 393 31.10 20.65 -2.12
C TYR A 393 30.89 22.12 -1.74
N GLU A 394 30.42 22.94 -2.67
CA GLU A 394 30.15 24.37 -2.47
C GLU A 394 28.80 24.65 -1.80
N MET A 395 27.89 23.68 -1.77
CA MET A 395 26.55 23.87 -1.20
C MET A 395 26.57 24.20 0.30
N PRO A 396 25.75 25.18 0.75
CA PRO A 396 25.55 25.45 2.16
C PRO A 396 24.83 24.26 2.81
N GLY A 397 25.52 23.58 3.74
CA GLY A 397 25.00 22.41 4.44
C GLY A 397 25.74 21.10 4.15
N TYR A 398 26.68 21.07 3.19
CA TYR A 398 27.54 19.91 2.98
C TYR A 398 28.47 19.69 4.17
N THR A 399 28.38 18.54 4.84
CA THR A 399 29.18 18.19 6.03
C THR A 399 30.28 17.18 5.77
N GLY A 400 30.45 16.71 4.53
CA GLY A 400 31.45 15.70 4.17
C GLY A 400 32.86 16.26 3.98
N CYS A 401 33.83 15.36 3.79
CA CYS A 401 35.22 15.73 3.52
C CYS A 401 35.36 16.21 2.08
N ARG A 402 35.87 17.44 1.90
CA ARG A 402 36.24 17.95 0.58
C ARG A 402 37.58 17.35 0.12
N PRO A 403 37.75 17.04 -1.17
CA PRO A 403 39.05 16.65 -1.70
C PRO A 403 40.07 17.78 -1.45
N ILE A 404 41.27 17.40 -1.01
CA ILE A 404 42.37 18.35 -0.83
C ILE A 404 42.95 18.61 -2.22
N GLY A 405 42.46 19.66 -2.86
CA GLY A 405 42.90 20.16 -4.17
C GLY A 405 42.19 21.49 -4.42
N ASP A 406 42.96 22.55 -4.62
CA ASP A 406 42.54 23.94 -4.78
C ASP A 406 41.99 24.64 -3.52
N GLN A 407 42.81 24.69 -2.46
CA GLN A 407 42.87 25.96 -1.73
C GLN A 407 43.48 27.00 -2.69
N PRO A 408 42.82 28.14 -2.95
CA PRO A 408 43.51 29.25 -3.56
C PRO A 408 44.68 29.56 -2.64
N ARG A 409 45.90 29.51 -3.17
CA ARG A 409 47.04 30.14 -2.50
C ARG A 409 46.58 31.53 -2.13
N VAL A 410 46.50 31.81 -0.83
CA VAL A 410 46.35 33.18 -0.32
C VAL A 410 47.63 33.91 -0.71
N THR A 411 47.64 34.44 -1.94
CA THR A 411 48.48 35.57 -2.31
C THR A 411 47.66 36.79 -1.97
N GLY A 412 48.06 37.46 -0.89
CA GLY A 412 47.50 38.75 -0.53
C GLY A 412 47.83 39.80 -1.58
N ASP A 413 46.77 40.43 -2.09
CA ASP A 413 46.57 41.86 -2.34
C ASP A 413 45.15 41.93 -2.95
N GLY A 414 44.18 42.67 -2.42
CA GLY A 414 44.19 44.12 -2.30
C GLY A 414 43.30 44.67 -3.44
N THR A 415 42.20 45.35 -3.07
CA THR A 415 41.22 46.07 -3.94
C THR A 415 40.37 45.19 -4.85
N GLY A 416 39.03 45.24 -4.89
CA GLY A 416 38.08 46.30 -4.62
C GLY A 416 37.26 46.48 -5.89
N ASP A 417 36.04 45.92 -5.95
CA ASP A 417 34.85 46.63 -6.43
C ASP A 417 33.62 45.72 -6.32
N LYS A 418 32.55 46.34 -5.79
CA LYS A 418 31.20 45.83 -5.72
C LYS A 418 30.49 46.35 -6.95
N ASP A 419 29.90 45.46 -7.74
CA ASP A 419 28.79 45.83 -8.60
C ASP A 419 27.65 44.83 -8.36
N GLU A 420 26.59 45.37 -7.77
CA GLU A 420 25.25 44.80 -7.68
C GLU A 420 24.57 45.02 -9.04
N GLU A 421 24.12 43.95 -9.70
CA GLU A 421 23.06 44.05 -10.71
C GLU A 421 21.90 43.13 -10.33
N ASP A 422 20.82 43.77 -9.91
CA ASP A 422 19.46 43.24 -9.83
C ASP A 422 18.89 43.01 -11.23
N GLY A 423 18.10 41.95 -11.39
CA GLY A 423 17.34 41.67 -12.61
C GLY A 423 16.41 40.49 -12.49
N ASP A 424 15.19 40.75 -11.98
CA ASP A 424 13.99 39.91 -12.09
C ASP A 424 13.80 39.32 -13.50
N ASN A 425 13.40 38.05 -13.63
CA ASN A 425 12.00 37.65 -13.77
C ASN A 425 11.83 36.21 -14.34
N ASP A 426 11.02 35.43 -13.64
CA ASP A 426 9.98 34.50 -14.11
C ASP A 426 10.18 33.48 -15.27
N ASN A 427 9.84 32.24 -14.90
CA ASN A 427 8.96 31.28 -15.60
C ASN A 427 9.56 30.12 -16.43
N ASP A 428 9.33 28.93 -15.87
CA ASP A 428 8.74 27.74 -16.50
C ASP A 428 9.59 26.70 -17.27
N ASN A 429 9.16 25.45 -17.05
CA ASN A 429 9.40 24.21 -17.79
C ASN A 429 10.76 23.51 -17.69
N GLY A 430 10.85 22.65 -16.66
CA GLY A 430 11.65 21.42 -16.71
C GLY A 430 11.06 20.43 -17.73
N GLU A 431 11.24 20.72 -19.02
CA GLU A 431 11.00 19.78 -20.10
C GLU A 431 12.31 19.02 -20.36
N ALA A 432 12.24 17.70 -20.28
CA ALA A 432 13.37 16.81 -20.52
C ALA A 432 13.91 17.02 -21.94
N PHE A 433 15.19 17.40 -22.04
CA PHE A 433 15.93 17.44 -23.28
C PHE A 433 15.97 16.02 -23.89
N ARG A 434 15.07 15.74 -24.85
CA ARG A 434 15.15 14.58 -25.72
C ARG A 434 15.79 15.02 -27.03
N LEU A 435 17.01 14.56 -27.27
CA LEU A 435 17.65 14.60 -28.59
C LEU A 435 16.82 13.75 -29.55
N GLY A 436 15.91 14.40 -30.28
CA GLY A 436 15.03 13.71 -31.23
C GLY A 436 14.24 14.59 -32.20
N ASP A 437 14.48 15.91 -32.25
CA ASP A 437 13.79 16.81 -33.18
C ASP A 437 14.78 17.55 -34.08
N THR A 438 15.25 16.85 -35.11
CA THR A 438 15.71 17.47 -36.36
C THR A 438 15.46 16.50 -37.51
N LEU A 439 14.75 16.97 -38.55
CA LEU A 439 14.35 16.30 -39.81
C LEU A 439 13.05 15.48 -39.68
N ASP A 440 11.91 15.76 -40.32
CA ASP A 440 11.64 16.57 -41.50
C ASP A 440 10.19 17.10 -41.50
N ARG A 441 10.06 18.38 -41.85
CA ARG A 441 8.84 18.95 -42.42
C ARG A 441 8.73 18.49 -43.87
N VAL A 442 7.77 17.64 -44.19
CA VAL A 442 7.15 17.62 -45.52
C VAL A 442 5.64 17.46 -45.35
N LEU A 443 4.91 18.57 -45.54
CA LEU A 443 3.51 18.56 -45.94
C LEU A 443 3.41 17.94 -47.34
N LEU A 444 2.37 17.12 -47.59
CA LEU A 444 1.30 17.44 -48.56
C LEU A 444 0.38 16.22 -48.80
N TYR A 445 -0.92 16.51 -48.60
CA TYR A 445 -2.16 15.80 -48.94
C TYR A 445 -2.57 14.55 -48.14
#